data_AF-A0A1E5K0D5-F1
#
_entry.id   AF-A0A1E5K0D5-F1
#
_cell.length_a   1.000
_cell.length_b   1.000
_cell.length_c   1.000
_cell.angle_alpha   90.00
_cell.angle_beta   90.00
_cell.angle_gamma   90.00
#
_symmetry.space_group_name_H-M   'P 1'
#
loop_
_entity.id
_entity.type
_entity.pdbx_description
1 polymer ?
#
loop_
_entity_poly.entity_id
_entity_poly.type
_entity_poly.pdbx_seq_one_letter_code
_entity_poly.pdbx_strand_id
1 'polypeptide(L)'
;MYRITEEQFLEVVAQENQLKDIYIDLNKVRKQGFADLDLGWYDRIIYLGEEDLTPIFTFTNSNGITEMERHTASIPYRNILHKGLSELGLNKIEIISYLNDSYYSIK
;
A
#
# COMPACT_ATOMS: atom_id res chain seq x y z
N MET A 1 -8.90 -2.61 11.11
CA MET A 1 -8.61 -2.92 9.70
C MET A 1 -9.91 -3.25 8.99
N TYR A 2 -10.08 -2.89 7.70
CA TYR A 2 -11.30 -3.26 6.97
C TYR A 2 -11.17 -4.70 6.46
N ARG A 3 -12.18 -5.54 6.74
CA ARG A 3 -12.24 -6.92 6.24
C ARG A 3 -13.12 -6.95 5.01
N ILE A 4 -12.50 -7.13 3.86
CA ILE A 4 -13.17 -7.21 2.54
C ILE A 4 -12.97 -8.61 1.96
N THR A 5 -13.81 -8.99 1.00
CA THR A 5 -13.64 -10.27 0.29
C THR A 5 -12.48 -10.18 -0.72
N GLU A 6 -12.04 -11.34 -1.22
CA GLU A 6 -11.04 -11.42 -2.28
C GLU A 6 -11.51 -10.64 -3.52
N GLU A 7 -12.77 -10.79 -3.91
CA GLU A 7 -13.34 -10.09 -5.06
C GLU A 7 -13.29 -8.57 -4.88
N GLN A 8 -13.69 -8.07 -3.70
CA GLN A 8 -13.64 -6.65 -3.39
C GLN A 8 -12.22 -6.10 -3.39
N PHE A 9 -11.24 -6.87 -2.93
CA PHE A 9 -9.84 -6.48 -2.99
C PHE A 9 -9.36 -6.36 -4.45
N LEU A 10 -9.68 -7.35 -5.30
CA LEU A 10 -9.31 -7.35 -6.71
C LEU A 10 -10.02 -6.22 -7.50
N GLU A 11 -11.27 -5.90 -7.16
CA GLU A 11 -11.99 -4.74 -7.72
C GLU A 11 -11.26 -3.42 -7.44
N VAL A 12 -10.78 -3.22 -6.20
CA VAL A 12 -9.99 -2.03 -5.84
C VAL A 12 -8.67 -1.99 -6.62
N VAL A 13 -7.95 -3.12 -6.70
CA VAL A 13 -6.69 -3.19 -7.46
C VAL A 13 -6.91 -2.88 -8.94
N ALA A 14 -7.99 -3.39 -9.55
CA ALA A 14 -8.35 -3.09 -10.93
C ALA A 14 -8.66 -1.61 -11.13
N GLN A 15 -9.48 -1.02 -10.26
CA GLN A 15 -9.85 0.39 -10.32
C GLN A 15 -8.63 1.31 -10.22
N GLU A 16 -7.74 1.07 -9.26
CA GLU A 16 -6.52 1.86 -9.06
C GLU A 16 -5.55 1.77 -10.25
N ASN A 17 -5.61 0.68 -11.01
CA ASN A 17 -4.83 0.48 -12.23
C ASN A 17 -5.59 0.82 -13.52
N GLN A 18 -6.79 1.43 -13.43
CA GLN A 18 -7.64 1.79 -14.58
C GLN A 18 -8.02 0.59 -15.46
N LEU A 19 -8.12 -0.59 -14.85
CA LEU A 19 -8.54 -1.83 -15.49
C LEU A 19 -10.03 -2.06 -15.25
N LYS A 20 -10.67 -2.76 -16.18
CA LYS A 20 -12.08 -3.18 -16.01
C LYS A 20 -12.20 -4.34 -15.02
N ASP A 21 -11.25 -5.27 -15.07
CA ASP A 21 -11.25 -6.49 -14.28
C ASP A 21 -9.81 -7.05 -14.19
N ILE A 22 -9.55 -7.88 -13.19
CA ILE A 22 -8.25 -8.51 -12.96
C ILE A 22 -8.42 -9.89 -12.30
N TYR A 23 -7.58 -10.84 -12.68
CA TYR A 23 -7.48 -12.14 -12.03
C TYR A 23 -6.09 -12.34 -11.44
N ILE A 24 -6.02 -12.58 -10.13
CA ILE A 24 -4.78 -12.88 -9.40
C ILE A 24 -5.03 -14.05 -8.46
N ASP A 25 -4.15 -15.05 -8.46
CA ASP A 25 -4.17 -16.14 -7.48
C ASP A 25 -3.55 -15.66 -6.15
N LEU A 26 -4.37 -15.15 -5.24
CA LEU A 26 -3.91 -14.68 -3.92
C LEU A 26 -3.31 -15.79 -3.04
N ASN A 27 -3.67 -17.05 -3.26
CA ASN A 27 -3.03 -18.17 -2.56
C ASN A 27 -1.59 -18.37 -3.02
N LYS A 28 -1.30 -18.16 -4.31
CA LYS A 28 0.06 -18.14 -4.82
C LYS A 28 0.86 -16.95 -4.27
N VAL A 29 0.26 -15.75 -4.25
CA VAL A 29 0.88 -14.56 -3.63
C VAL A 29 1.22 -14.83 -2.17
N ARG A 30 0.30 -15.41 -1.39
CA ARG A 30 0.54 -15.75 0.02
C ARG A 30 1.73 -16.69 0.21
N LYS A 31 1.89 -17.68 -0.68
CA LYS A 31 3.03 -18.62 -0.63
C LYS A 31 4.35 -17.98 -1.04
N GLN A 32 4.31 -17.03 -1.96
CA GLN A 32 5.50 -16.38 -2.54
C GLN A 32 5.91 -15.09 -1.80
N GLY A 33 5.01 -14.52 -0.99
CA GLY A 33 5.17 -13.24 -0.30
C GLY A 33 4.71 -12.05 -1.15
N PHE A 34 4.91 -12.08 -2.47
CA PHE A 34 4.44 -11.04 -3.39
C PHE A 34 4.22 -11.59 -4.80
N ALA A 35 3.57 -10.80 -5.65
CA ALA A 35 3.53 -11.00 -7.10
C ALA A 35 3.55 -9.65 -7.82
N ASP A 36 4.37 -9.57 -8.87
CA ASP A 36 4.38 -8.46 -9.82
C ASP A 36 3.46 -8.81 -10.99
N LEU A 37 2.73 -7.82 -11.46
CA LEU A 37 1.60 -7.98 -12.37
C LEU A 37 1.84 -7.30 -13.73
N ASP A 38 2.91 -6.52 -13.87
CA ASP A 38 3.24 -5.71 -15.05
C ASP A 38 2.04 -4.85 -15.52
N LEU A 39 1.38 -4.18 -14.57
CA LEU A 39 0.19 -3.34 -14.79
C LEU A 39 0.53 -1.85 -14.69
N GLY A 40 -0.47 -1.01 -14.41
CA GLY A 40 -0.34 0.44 -14.27
C GLY A 40 0.51 0.86 -13.07
N TRP A 41 0.02 1.83 -12.29
CA TRP A 41 0.81 2.43 -11.22
C TRP A 41 1.02 1.53 -10.00
N TYR A 42 0.16 0.54 -9.79
CA TYR A 42 0.20 -0.35 -8.63
C TYR A 42 0.21 -1.80 -9.08
N ASP A 43 1.36 -2.25 -9.56
CA ASP A 43 1.58 -3.52 -10.22
C ASP A 43 2.21 -4.59 -9.32
N ARG A 44 2.39 -4.34 -8.02
CA ARG A 44 2.86 -5.34 -7.05
C ARG A 44 1.83 -5.57 -5.95
N ILE A 45 1.47 -6.84 -5.70
CA ILE A 45 0.70 -7.24 -4.51
C ILE A 45 1.63 -7.89 -3.50
N ILE A 46 1.46 -7.56 -2.22
CA ILE A 46 2.29 -8.05 -1.11
C ILE A 46 1.39 -8.67 -0.05
N TYR A 47 1.78 -9.85 0.44
CA TYR A 47 1.22 -10.49 1.62
C TYR A 47 1.99 -10.08 2.87
N LEU A 48 1.30 -9.52 3.87
CA LEU A 48 1.90 -8.94 5.08
C LEU A 48 1.77 -9.84 6.33
N GLY A 49 1.16 -11.03 6.20
CA GLY A 49 0.88 -11.93 7.31
C GLY A 49 -0.61 -12.11 7.56
N GLU A 50 -0.96 -12.55 8.77
CA GLU A 50 -2.35 -12.78 9.18
C GLU A 50 -2.64 -12.03 10.50
N GLU A 51 -3.83 -11.46 10.61
CA GLU A 51 -4.40 -10.96 11.86
C GLU A 51 -5.72 -11.71 12.10
N ASP A 52 -5.89 -12.31 13.29
CA ASP A 52 -7.05 -13.14 13.63
C ASP A 52 -7.38 -14.20 12.55
N LEU A 53 -6.36 -14.92 12.07
CA LEU A 53 -6.44 -15.94 11.00
C LEU A 53 -6.94 -15.39 9.65
N THR A 54 -6.95 -14.06 9.48
CA THR A 54 -7.35 -13.38 8.25
C THR A 54 -6.10 -12.85 7.54
N PRO A 55 -5.87 -13.18 6.26
CA PRO A 55 -4.68 -12.72 5.55
C PRO A 55 -4.76 -11.22 5.27
N ILE A 56 -3.60 -10.55 5.39
CA ILE A 56 -3.44 -9.14 5.08
C ILE A 56 -2.69 -9.01 3.76
N PHE A 57 -3.34 -8.35 2.80
CA PHE A 57 -2.72 -8.00 1.53
C PHE A 57 -2.67 -6.48 1.37
N THR A 58 -1.66 -6.02 0.64
CA THR A 58 -1.56 -4.64 0.16
C THR A 58 -1.06 -4.64 -1.30
N PHE A 59 -1.11 -3.48 -1.95
CA PHE A 59 -0.58 -3.31 -3.30
C PHE A 59 0.21 -2.01 -3.40
N THR A 60 1.24 -2.01 -4.23
CA THR A 60 2.17 -0.89 -4.40
C THR A 60 2.80 -0.93 -5.80
N ASN A 61 3.68 0.03 -6.11
CA ASN A 61 4.47 -0.01 -7.34
C ASN A 61 5.63 -1.01 -7.18
N SER A 62 5.86 -1.84 -8.19
CA SER A 62 6.94 -2.82 -8.22
C SER A 62 8.31 -2.15 -8.31
N ASN A 63 8.37 -0.97 -8.95
CA ASN A 63 9.55 -0.13 -8.99
C ASN A 63 9.79 0.44 -7.59
N GLY A 64 10.97 0.15 -7.05
CA GLY A 64 11.33 0.56 -5.70
C GLY A 64 11.43 2.09 -5.57
N ILE A 65 11.52 2.57 -4.33
CA ILE A 65 11.75 4.00 -4.02
C ILE A 65 13.06 4.54 -4.64
N THR A 66 13.99 3.65 -5.02
CA THR A 66 15.26 3.98 -5.68
C THR A 66 15.13 4.19 -7.20
N GLU A 67 14.08 3.67 -7.81
CA GLU A 67 13.91 3.64 -9.27
C GLU A 67 13.00 4.76 -9.77
N MET A 68 12.35 5.50 -8.86
CA MET A 68 11.41 6.57 -9.19
C MET A 68 11.93 7.95 -8.77
N GLU A 69 11.60 8.97 -9.57
CA GLU A 69 11.85 10.37 -9.20
C GLU A 69 11.02 10.74 -7.97
N ARG A 70 11.69 11.31 -6.96
CA ARG A 70 11.03 11.66 -5.70
C ARG A 70 10.36 13.01 -5.82
N HIS A 71 9.03 13.00 -5.76
CA HIS A 71 8.24 14.23 -5.67
C HIS A 71 7.65 14.37 -4.27
N THR A 72 7.75 15.59 -3.73
CA THR A 72 7.07 15.92 -2.48
C THR A 72 5.58 15.79 -2.66
N ALA A 73 4.94 15.00 -1.79
CA ALA A 73 3.49 14.88 -1.80
C ALA A 73 2.80 16.22 -1.58
N SER A 74 1.66 16.42 -2.24
CA SER A 74 0.90 17.67 -2.15
C SER A 74 0.48 17.98 -0.70
N ILE A 75 0.33 19.27 -0.37
CA ILE A 75 -0.13 19.69 0.97
C ILE A 75 -1.47 19.01 1.35
N PRO A 76 -2.49 18.93 0.46
CA PRO A 76 -3.73 18.23 0.79
C PRO A 76 -3.50 16.76 1.17
N TYR A 77 -2.67 16.02 0.43
CA TYR A 77 -2.40 14.61 0.73
C TYR A 77 -1.68 14.45 2.08
N ARG A 78 -0.68 15.30 2.36
CA ARG A 78 0.02 15.31 3.65
C ARG A 78 -0.90 15.63 4.82
N ASN A 79 -1.91 16.49 4.63
CA ASN A 79 -2.90 16.79 5.66
C ASN A 79 -3.80 15.57 5.94
N ILE A 80 -4.17 14.81 4.91
CA ILE A 80 -4.93 13.56 5.09
C ILE A 80 -4.10 12.53 5.87
N LEU A 81 -2.82 12.35 5.54
CA LEU A 81 -1.93 11.48 6.30
C LEU A 81 -1.79 11.92 7.75
N HIS A 82 -1.56 13.22 7.99
CA HIS A 82 -1.47 13.76 9.35
C HIS A 82 -2.76 13.53 10.14
N LYS A 83 -3.93 13.71 9.51
CA LYS A 83 -5.22 13.46 10.16
C LYS A 83 -5.36 11.98 10.55
N GLY A 84 -5.11 11.06 9.62
CA GLY A 84 -5.22 9.63 9.89
C GLY A 84 -4.27 9.15 11.00
N LEU A 85 -3.00 9.59 10.96
CA LEU A 85 -2.03 9.26 12.01
C LEU A 85 -2.41 9.86 13.37
N SER A 86 -2.99 11.06 13.39
CA SER A 86 -3.49 11.67 14.63
C SER A 86 -4.70 10.92 15.19
N GLU A 87 -5.59 10.40 14.34
CA GLU A 87 -6.74 9.57 14.75
C GLU A 87 -6.30 8.22 15.33
N LEU A 88 -5.11 7.73 14.94
CA LEU A 88 -4.43 6.58 15.55
C LEU A 88 -3.74 6.90 16.89
N GLY A 89 -3.78 8.16 17.34
CA GLY A 89 -3.25 8.59 18.64
C GLY A 89 -1.82 9.13 18.62
N LEU A 90 -1.19 9.25 17.45
CA LEU A 90 0.15 9.84 17.36
C LEU A 90 0.09 11.35 17.58
N ASN A 91 1.06 11.88 18.31
CA ASN A 91 1.22 13.32 18.48
C ASN A 91 1.98 13.95 17.30
N LYS A 92 1.94 15.28 17.21
CA LYS A 92 2.55 16.03 16.10
C LYS A 92 4.03 15.71 15.86
N ILE A 93 4.81 15.51 16.92
CA ILE A 93 6.25 15.22 16.80
C ILE A 93 6.45 13.82 16.23
N GLU A 94 5.69 12.83 16.71
CA GLU A 94 5.72 11.45 16.21
C GLU A 94 5.30 11.37 14.74
N ILE A 95 4.25 12.10 14.35
CA ILE A 95 3.79 12.16 12.95
C ILE A 95 4.88 12.74 12.05
N ILE A 96 5.50 13.85 12.46
CA ILE A 96 6.59 14.48 11.68
C ILE A 96 7.78 13.52 11.57
N SER A 97 8.15 12.85 12.67
CA SER A 97 9.23 11.86 12.66
C SER A 97 8.91 10.73 11.69
N TYR A 98 7.74 10.10 11.81
CA TYR A 98 7.32 8.99 10.95
C TYR A 98 7.34 9.33 9.45
N LEU A 99 6.80 10.51 9.08
CA LEU A 99 6.77 10.95 7.69
C LEU A 99 8.15 11.33 7.16
N ASN A 100 9.05 11.85 8.00
CA ASN A 100 10.42 12.16 7.61
C ASN A 100 11.30 10.91 7.56
N ASP A 101 11.17 9.99 8.50
CA ASP A 101 11.90 8.73 8.53
C ASP A 101 11.52 7.87 7.33
N SER A 102 10.26 7.87 6.91
CA SER A 102 9.84 7.25 5.65
C SER A 102 10.49 7.89 4.41
N TYR A 103 10.97 9.14 4.53
CA TYR A 103 11.72 9.86 3.50
C TYR A 103 13.25 9.61 3.56
N TYR A 104 13.81 9.24 4.72
CA TYR A 104 15.26 9.16 4.96
C TYR A 104 15.79 7.76 5.36
N SER A 105 14.95 6.82 5.77
CA SER A 105 15.36 5.55 6.41
C SER A 105 15.56 4.37 5.46
N ILE A 106 15.69 4.60 4.16
CA ILE A 106 16.04 3.57 3.19
C ILE A 106 17.27 4.07 2.43
N LYS A 107 18.44 3.84 3.05
CA LYS A 107 19.75 3.92 2.41
C LYS A 107 20.07 2.60 1.74
#